data_AF-A0A937FQ23-F1
#
_entry.id   AF-A0A937FQ23-F1
#
_cell.length_a   1.000
_cell.length_b   1.000
_cell.length_c   1.000
_cell.angle_alpha   90.00
_cell.angle_beta   90.00
_cell.angle_gamma   90.00
#
_symmetry.space_group_name_H-M   'P 1'
#
loop_
_entity.id
_entity.type
_entity.pdbx_description
1 polymer ?
#
loop_
_entity_poly.entity_id
_entity_poly.type
_entity_poly.pdbx_seq_one_letter_code
_entity_poly.pdbx_strand_id
1 'polypeptide(L)'
;MFDQITRRACGAAAGCLIALVAHAAVAEGMTEADAATLAAQWETYNQDSVGSVIEMAPMRTAQETVAADGTTYRLTSLHPGVNRWYLLEIQAEGAGAQRFHFENADAQTWTLTLTDGDQPELSIAGLGSQDSCTPWTGEPSALATAAGSGLPYAPLCGQKIYLRNKVSGSRTNREAVSDFLRENVVFGDKLVNLIKGTFFEDAFLENAETVEDGDAGDAVAALGTAALDRQPVMRPNMSIEVEGAEGGMEAGAWYAVEGNEGVYSSVMKPAYIANSILSERNGANWLDGVEQNADVYLVAFDLGKFEVGYELGTDHPGLGWSSRPSRSGSDWQLAGPDGFNRPDPLVRNGMLSPSLTSRAVAAFAGGFKRDHGAYRFSDYATFNRGHHYGFLSNGVTFSRLIPNLATLYVTLDGEVGMKTWTEADNEMVPNLIYARQNGVAVVDRDPETGQAVPGDRVSSWGGGNWSGSADAQLRTLRSGTCLKTAGGRQFLLYAYFSSVTPSAMARVFQAYDCDYAMLLDMNSPELTYLAVYKQNANGDGLEPMHLNRYMAESDPWGDNGRIPRFVGFADNRDFFYILRKE
;
A
#
# COMPACT_ATOMS: atom_id res chain seq x y z
N MET A 1 -60.56 -13.27 -74.91
CA MET A 1 -60.88 -14.50 -74.15
C MET A 1 -59.89 -14.49 -72.99
N PHE A 2 -60.22 -13.81 -71.89
CA PHE A 2 -60.81 -14.42 -70.68
C PHE A 2 -59.91 -15.56 -70.13
N ASP A 3 -59.51 -15.68 -68.85
CA ASP A 3 -59.63 -14.85 -67.63
C ASP A 3 -58.85 -15.55 -66.48
N GLN A 4 -58.52 -15.03 -65.28
CA GLN A 4 -58.50 -13.70 -64.63
C GLN A 4 -57.64 -13.82 -63.33
N ILE A 5 -57.48 -12.74 -62.52
CA ILE A 5 -57.32 -12.76 -61.02
C ILE A 5 -56.00 -13.32 -60.40
N THR A 6 -55.33 -12.76 -59.38
CA THR A 6 -55.31 -11.43 -58.69
C THR A 6 -54.09 -11.35 -57.74
N ARG A 7 -53.54 -10.13 -57.53
CA ARG A 7 -53.08 -9.52 -56.23
C ARG A 7 -52.00 -10.26 -55.38
N ARG A 8 -51.10 -9.62 -54.63
CA ARG A 8 -50.86 -8.20 -54.26
C ARG A 8 -49.46 -8.11 -53.61
N ALA A 9 -48.68 -7.05 -53.88
CA ALA A 9 -47.79 -6.40 -52.89
C ALA A 9 -47.20 -5.09 -53.46
N CYS A 10 -47.34 -3.99 -52.72
CA CYS A 10 -46.35 -2.89 -52.79
C CYS A 10 -45.06 -3.38 -52.07
N GLY A 11 -43.85 -2.89 -52.33
CA GLY A 11 -43.45 -1.71 -53.08
C GLY A 11 -42.86 -0.65 -52.13
N ALA A 12 -41.54 -0.49 -52.14
CA ALA A 12 -40.80 0.67 -51.62
C ALA A 12 -39.36 0.64 -52.15
N ALA A 13 -38.77 1.80 -52.45
CA ALA A 13 -37.42 1.92 -53.00
C ALA A 13 -36.37 2.07 -51.87
N ALA A 14 -35.18 1.52 -52.09
CA ALA A 14 -34.05 1.67 -51.17
C ALA A 14 -33.30 2.98 -51.44
N GLY A 15 -33.22 3.85 -50.43
CA GLY A 15 -32.31 4.99 -50.40
C GLY A 15 -31.16 4.70 -49.43
N CYS A 16 -29.92 4.72 -49.91
CA CYS A 16 -28.75 4.59 -49.04
C CYS A 16 -28.43 5.92 -48.35
N LEU A 17 -28.66 5.98 -47.04
CA LEU A 17 -28.07 6.97 -46.15
C LEU A 17 -26.72 6.43 -45.64
N ILE A 18 -25.61 7.04 -46.10
CA ILE A 18 -24.30 6.80 -45.50
C ILE A 18 -24.21 7.68 -44.25
N ALA A 19 -24.38 7.06 -43.09
CA ALA A 19 -24.15 7.72 -41.81
C ALA A 19 -22.63 7.81 -41.55
N LEU A 20 -22.07 9.02 -41.60
CA LEU A 20 -20.74 9.30 -41.08
C LEU A 20 -20.80 9.21 -39.55
N VAL A 21 -20.51 8.03 -39.01
CA VAL A 21 -20.29 7.86 -37.56
C VAL A 21 -18.93 8.46 -37.23
N ALA A 22 -18.94 9.74 -36.87
CA ALA A 22 -17.82 10.35 -36.17
C ALA A 22 -17.61 9.56 -34.87
N HIS A 23 -16.57 8.73 -34.84
CA HIS A 23 -16.11 8.16 -33.58
C HIS A 23 -15.55 9.33 -32.78
N ALA A 24 -16.23 9.70 -31.70
CA ALA A 24 -15.61 10.53 -30.69
C ALA A 24 -14.37 9.76 -30.22
N ALA A 25 -13.19 10.34 -30.42
CA ALA A 25 -11.98 9.82 -29.80
C ALA A 25 -12.18 9.97 -28.29
N VAL A 26 -12.48 8.87 -27.60
CA VAL A 26 -12.42 8.82 -26.14
C VAL A 26 -10.99 9.23 -25.79
N ALA A 27 -10.83 10.26 -24.96
CA ALA A 27 -9.50 10.71 -24.58
C ALA A 27 -8.75 9.54 -23.92
N GLU A 28 -7.70 9.06 -24.59
CA GLU A 28 -6.71 8.20 -23.96
C GLU A 28 -6.05 9.01 -22.82
N GLY A 29 -5.85 8.39 -21.66
CA GLY A 29 -5.20 9.03 -20.53
C GLY A 29 -3.80 9.53 -20.86
N MET A 30 -3.20 10.33 -19.97
CA MET A 30 -1.80 10.77 -20.15
C MET A 30 -0.89 9.55 -20.38
N THR A 31 -0.36 9.42 -21.60
CA THR A 31 0.52 8.31 -21.98
C THR A 31 1.92 8.48 -21.41
N GLU A 32 2.70 7.40 -21.41
CA GLU A 32 4.12 7.46 -21.09
C GLU A 32 4.85 8.50 -21.97
N ALA A 33 5.85 9.16 -21.37
CA ALA A 33 6.68 10.10 -22.10
C ALA A 33 7.50 9.37 -23.19
N ASP A 34 7.98 10.11 -24.19
CA ASP A 34 8.82 9.51 -25.22
C ASP A 34 10.13 8.93 -24.64
N ALA A 35 10.73 7.97 -25.36
CA ALA A 35 11.91 7.25 -24.91
C ALA A 35 13.14 8.15 -24.63
N ALA A 36 13.25 9.32 -25.28
CA ALA A 36 14.34 10.25 -25.00
C ALA A 36 14.10 11.01 -23.68
N THR A 37 12.84 11.38 -23.43
CA THR A 37 12.40 11.98 -22.17
C THR A 37 12.56 10.99 -21.01
N LEU A 38 12.11 9.74 -21.15
CA LEU A 38 12.31 8.69 -20.14
C LEU A 38 13.79 8.42 -19.87
N ALA A 39 14.64 8.33 -20.90
CA ALA A 39 16.08 8.17 -20.72
C ALA A 39 16.73 9.34 -19.95
N ALA A 40 16.32 10.59 -20.23
CA ALA A 40 16.80 11.77 -19.50
C ALA A 40 16.28 11.84 -18.05
N GLN A 41 15.06 11.37 -17.79
CA GLN A 41 14.51 11.22 -16.45
C GLN A 41 15.23 10.13 -15.66
N TRP A 42 15.59 9.01 -16.31
CA TRP A 42 16.36 7.92 -15.72
C TRP A 42 17.81 8.33 -15.40
N GLU A 43 18.45 9.10 -16.28
CA GLU A 43 19.77 9.69 -15.99
C GLU A 43 19.70 10.59 -14.75
N THR A 44 18.69 11.46 -14.65
CA THR A 44 18.44 12.25 -13.42
C THR A 44 18.19 11.36 -12.21
N TYR A 45 17.40 10.29 -12.34
CA TYR A 45 17.13 9.35 -11.25
C TYR A 45 18.39 8.66 -10.72
N ASN A 46 19.38 8.40 -11.59
CA ASN A 46 20.64 7.74 -11.22
C ASN A 46 21.72 8.69 -10.68
N GLN A 47 21.49 10.01 -10.69
CA GLN A 47 22.46 10.96 -10.13
C GLN A 47 22.69 10.74 -8.62
N ASP A 48 23.90 11.09 -8.18
CA ASP A 48 24.26 11.08 -6.77
C ASP A 48 23.32 11.94 -5.92
N SER A 49 22.68 12.98 -6.46
CA SER A 49 21.71 13.80 -5.73
C SER A 49 20.65 14.34 -6.67
N VAL A 50 19.39 14.16 -6.30
CA VAL A 50 18.21 14.64 -7.05
C VAL A 50 17.67 15.91 -6.37
N GLY A 51 17.19 16.88 -7.15
CA GLY A 51 16.76 18.20 -6.63
C GLY A 51 15.42 18.18 -5.91
N SER A 52 14.52 17.27 -6.27
CA SER A 52 13.21 17.11 -5.62
C SER A 52 12.62 15.71 -5.78
N VAL A 53 11.57 15.40 -5.00
CA VAL A 53 10.80 14.16 -5.17
C VAL A 53 10.14 14.04 -6.56
N ILE A 54 9.80 15.15 -7.21
CA ILE A 54 9.22 15.15 -8.56
C ILE A 54 10.26 14.70 -9.59
N GLU A 55 11.51 15.15 -9.46
CA GLU A 55 12.61 14.69 -10.30
C GLU A 55 12.95 13.21 -10.05
N MET A 56 12.63 12.70 -8.85
CA MET A 56 12.80 11.31 -8.43
C MET A 56 11.64 10.38 -8.86
N ALA A 57 10.65 10.88 -9.62
CA ALA A 57 9.66 10.08 -10.33
C ALA A 57 10.12 9.85 -11.79
N PRO A 58 10.72 8.69 -12.13
CA PRO A 58 11.39 8.47 -13.42
C PRO A 58 10.44 8.21 -14.60
N MET A 59 9.14 8.00 -14.32
CA MET A 59 8.10 7.72 -15.32
C MET A 59 7.13 8.89 -15.54
N ARG A 60 7.44 10.07 -15.00
CA ARG A 60 6.51 11.22 -15.02
C ARG A 60 6.30 11.74 -16.44
N THR A 61 5.07 12.15 -16.73
CA THR A 61 4.68 12.80 -18.00
C THR A 61 3.90 14.08 -17.69
N ALA A 62 3.91 15.05 -18.59
CA ALA A 62 3.24 16.34 -18.35
C ALA A 62 2.57 16.89 -19.60
N GLN A 63 1.39 17.49 -19.40
CA GLN A 63 0.66 18.30 -20.37
C GLN A 63 0.68 19.75 -19.87
N GLU A 64 0.81 20.71 -20.78
CA GLU A 64 0.96 22.12 -20.46
C GLU A 64 0.24 22.97 -21.52
N THR A 65 -0.54 23.95 -21.06
CA THR A 65 -1.39 24.81 -21.89
C THR A 65 -1.43 26.21 -21.28
N VAL A 66 -1.73 27.22 -22.11
CA VAL A 66 -1.80 28.63 -21.69
C VAL A 66 -3.17 29.17 -22.05
N ALA A 67 -3.91 29.63 -21.04
CA ALA A 67 -5.23 30.22 -21.20
C ALA A 67 -5.15 31.64 -21.81
N ALA A 68 -6.29 32.15 -22.29
CA ALA A 68 -6.37 33.46 -22.95
C ALA A 68 -5.98 34.66 -22.06
N ASP A 69 -5.95 34.49 -20.73
CA ASP A 69 -5.49 35.50 -19.77
C ASP A 69 -3.98 35.43 -19.45
N GLY A 70 -3.24 34.55 -20.13
CA GLY A 70 -1.81 34.32 -19.91
C GLY A 70 -1.50 33.32 -18.79
N THR A 71 -2.52 32.78 -18.09
CA THR A 71 -2.31 31.76 -17.06
C THR A 71 -1.85 30.44 -17.67
N THR A 72 -0.69 29.96 -17.24
CA THR A 72 -0.18 28.64 -17.61
C THR A 72 -0.73 27.58 -16.66
N TYR A 73 -1.26 26.50 -17.23
CA TYR A 73 -1.71 25.31 -16.51
C TYR A 73 -0.84 24.14 -16.93
N ARG A 74 -0.32 23.39 -15.95
CA ARG A 74 0.50 22.20 -16.18
C ARG A 74 -0.01 21.05 -15.32
N LEU A 75 -0.42 19.96 -15.94
CA LEU A 75 -0.78 18.72 -15.27
C LEU A 75 0.35 17.70 -15.48
N THR A 76 0.97 17.25 -14.39
CA THR A 76 2.01 16.21 -14.43
C THR A 76 1.46 14.94 -13.79
N SER A 77 1.28 13.86 -14.56
CA SER A 77 1.10 12.52 -13.98
C SER A 77 2.45 12.04 -13.50
N LEU A 78 2.53 11.64 -12.22
CA LEU A 78 3.80 11.21 -11.63
C LEU A 78 4.22 9.81 -12.11
N HIS A 79 3.25 9.00 -12.53
CA HIS A 79 3.48 7.70 -13.17
C HIS A 79 2.22 7.26 -13.97
N PRO A 80 2.21 7.39 -15.31
CA PRO A 80 1.09 6.99 -16.18
C PRO A 80 0.54 5.60 -15.93
N GLY A 81 1.40 4.57 -15.89
CA GLY A 81 0.97 3.19 -15.62
C GLY A 81 0.30 2.98 -14.26
N VAL A 82 0.59 3.81 -13.25
CA VAL A 82 -0.09 3.74 -11.93
C VAL A 82 -1.38 4.57 -11.92
N ASN A 83 -1.46 5.62 -12.75
CA ASN A 83 -2.63 6.49 -12.94
C ASN A 83 -3.24 7.07 -11.63
N ARG A 84 -2.47 7.11 -10.53
CA ARG A 84 -2.99 7.47 -9.20
C ARG A 84 -2.68 8.91 -8.80
N TRP A 85 -1.44 9.38 -8.92
CA TRP A 85 -1.04 10.71 -8.42
C TRP A 85 -0.63 11.67 -9.53
N TYR A 86 -1.13 12.90 -9.38
CA TYR A 86 -0.98 13.99 -10.33
C TYR A 86 -0.58 15.27 -9.59
N LEU A 87 0.24 16.10 -10.22
CA LEU A 87 0.55 17.46 -9.77
C LEU A 87 -0.04 18.46 -10.75
N LEU A 88 -1.00 19.27 -10.31
CA LEU A 88 -1.44 20.45 -11.04
C LEU A 88 -0.62 21.66 -10.59
N GLU A 89 0.02 22.34 -11.54
CA GLU A 89 0.63 23.65 -11.35
C GLU A 89 -0.19 24.71 -12.10
N ILE A 90 -0.52 25.82 -11.44
CA ILE A 90 -1.23 26.97 -12.02
C ILE A 90 -0.37 28.21 -11.82
N GLN A 91 -0.03 28.91 -12.90
CA GLN A 91 0.81 30.10 -12.86
C GLN A 91 0.18 31.24 -13.69
N ALA A 92 -0.47 32.17 -12.99
CA ALA A 92 -0.93 33.43 -13.58
C ALA A 92 0.25 34.36 -13.94
N GLU A 93 0.06 35.25 -14.92
CA GLU A 93 1.12 36.16 -15.36
C GLU A 93 1.63 37.04 -14.19
N GLY A 94 2.96 37.05 -13.99
CA GLY A 94 3.60 37.79 -12.90
C GLY A 94 3.44 37.18 -11.49
N ALA A 95 2.72 36.07 -11.35
CA ALA A 95 2.56 35.35 -10.09
C ALA A 95 3.53 34.16 -9.96
N GLY A 96 3.71 33.67 -8.72
CA GLY A 96 4.37 32.38 -8.47
C GLY A 96 3.41 31.22 -8.70
N ALA A 97 3.92 30.10 -9.23
CA ALA A 97 3.11 28.91 -9.47
C ALA A 97 2.51 28.34 -8.17
N GLN A 98 1.19 28.18 -8.16
CA GLN A 98 0.46 27.41 -7.15
C GLN A 98 0.52 25.92 -7.52
N ARG A 99 0.57 25.04 -6.53
CA ARG A 99 0.79 23.60 -6.71
C ARG A 99 -0.21 22.79 -5.90
N PHE A 100 -0.86 21.84 -6.55
CA PHE A 100 -1.92 21.02 -5.96
C PHE A 100 -1.66 19.54 -6.24
N HIS A 101 -1.55 18.74 -5.18
CA HIS A 101 -1.38 17.29 -5.29
C HIS A 101 -2.76 16.63 -5.42
N PHE A 102 -3.06 16.12 -6.61
CA PHE A 102 -4.28 15.40 -6.90
C PHE A 102 -4.07 13.90 -6.85
N GLU A 103 -5.10 13.21 -6.38
CA GLU A 103 -5.23 11.77 -6.47
C GLU A 103 -6.46 11.43 -7.29
N ASN A 104 -6.27 10.55 -8.27
CA ASN A 104 -7.36 9.89 -8.97
C ASN A 104 -8.04 8.92 -8.00
N ALA A 105 -9.33 9.13 -7.73
CA ALA A 105 -10.05 8.30 -6.77
C ALA A 105 -10.21 6.85 -7.29
N ASP A 106 -10.19 6.62 -8.60
CA ASP A 106 -10.15 5.28 -9.18
C ASP A 106 -9.24 5.24 -10.43
N ALA A 107 -8.02 4.75 -10.20
CA ALA A 107 -6.99 4.62 -11.23
C ALA A 107 -7.25 3.49 -12.25
N GLN A 108 -8.21 2.60 -12.03
CA GLN A 108 -8.63 1.59 -13.01
C GLN A 108 -9.78 2.12 -13.87
N THR A 109 -10.70 2.88 -13.27
CA THR A 109 -11.91 3.38 -13.96
C THR A 109 -11.72 4.71 -14.68
N TRP A 110 -10.98 5.67 -14.11
CA TRP A 110 -10.85 7.02 -14.64
C TRP A 110 -9.44 7.34 -15.11
N THR A 111 -9.32 8.11 -16.19
CA THR A 111 -8.07 8.69 -16.67
C THR A 111 -8.19 10.21 -16.71
N LEU A 112 -7.13 10.91 -16.33
CA LEU A 112 -7.10 12.37 -16.24
C LEU A 112 -6.20 12.93 -17.34
N THR A 113 -6.63 14.00 -18.00
CA THR A 113 -5.82 14.81 -18.94
C THR A 113 -6.15 16.30 -18.77
N LEU A 114 -5.28 17.16 -19.27
CA LEU A 114 -5.50 18.61 -19.36
C LEU A 114 -5.86 18.97 -20.81
N THR A 115 -6.93 19.73 -21.03
CA THR A 115 -7.35 20.14 -22.38
C THR A 115 -6.55 21.34 -22.88
N ASP A 116 -6.24 21.33 -24.18
CA ASP A 116 -5.57 22.45 -24.86
C ASP A 116 -6.54 23.61 -25.14
N GLY A 117 -6.00 24.83 -25.18
CA GLY A 117 -6.68 26.03 -25.69
C GLY A 117 -7.01 27.10 -24.65
N ASP A 118 -7.72 28.13 -25.11
CA ASP A 118 -7.99 29.40 -24.38
C ASP A 118 -8.72 29.24 -23.03
N GLN A 119 -9.46 28.15 -22.85
CA GLN A 119 -10.17 27.77 -21.63
C GLN A 119 -9.84 26.32 -21.29
N PRO A 120 -8.70 26.05 -20.63
CA PRO A 120 -8.31 24.70 -20.28
C PRO A 120 -9.17 24.14 -19.16
N GLU A 121 -9.34 22.82 -19.18
CA GLU A 121 -10.15 22.04 -18.25
C GLU A 121 -9.42 20.72 -17.91
N LEU A 122 -9.68 20.14 -16.74
CA LEU A 122 -9.38 18.72 -16.53
C LEU A 122 -10.43 17.90 -17.28
N SER A 123 -10.00 17.05 -18.21
CA SER A 123 -10.88 16.04 -18.77
C SER A 123 -10.68 14.72 -18.03
N ILE A 124 -11.79 14.12 -17.63
CA ILE A 124 -11.85 12.86 -16.89
C ILE A 124 -12.63 11.86 -17.74
N ALA A 125 -11.93 10.90 -18.35
CA ALA A 125 -12.54 9.87 -19.20
C ALA A 125 -12.62 8.53 -18.45
N GLY A 126 -13.72 7.81 -18.62
CA GLY A 126 -13.97 6.50 -17.99
C GLY A 126 -15.42 6.06 -18.14
N LEU A 127 -15.69 4.75 -18.00
CA LEU A 127 -17.05 4.17 -18.12
C LEU A 127 -17.80 4.51 -19.44
N GLY A 128 -17.08 4.85 -20.51
CA GLY A 128 -17.68 5.29 -21.78
C GLY A 128 -18.19 6.73 -21.78
N SER A 129 -17.98 7.50 -20.70
CA SER A 129 -18.21 8.94 -20.64
C SER A 129 -16.91 9.73 -20.56
N GLN A 130 -17.00 11.03 -20.86
CA GLN A 130 -15.93 11.99 -20.69
C GLN A 130 -16.51 13.24 -20.05
N ASP A 131 -16.03 13.60 -18.87
CA ASP A 131 -16.47 14.75 -18.10
C ASP A 131 -15.39 15.84 -18.12
N SER A 132 -15.82 17.10 -18.09
CA SER A 132 -14.94 18.26 -17.94
C SER A 132 -15.06 18.85 -16.53
N CYS A 133 -13.94 19.31 -15.97
CA CYS A 133 -13.89 19.93 -14.66
C CYS A 133 -12.88 21.09 -14.63
N THR A 134 -13.31 22.26 -14.17
CA THR A 134 -12.49 23.48 -14.06
C THR A 134 -12.36 23.92 -12.59
N PRO A 135 -11.74 23.11 -11.71
CA PRO A 135 -11.83 23.31 -10.26
C PRO A 135 -11.22 24.62 -9.77
N TRP A 136 -10.35 25.24 -10.58
CA TRP A 136 -9.76 26.57 -10.35
C TRP A 136 -10.67 27.75 -10.68
N THR A 137 -11.82 27.54 -11.33
CA THR A 137 -12.76 28.63 -11.70
C THR A 137 -13.76 28.95 -10.59
N GLY A 138 -14.26 30.19 -10.60
CA GLY A 138 -15.20 30.71 -9.59
C GLY A 138 -14.51 31.39 -8.41
N GLU A 139 -15.28 32.13 -7.61
CA GLU A 139 -14.80 32.84 -6.42
C GLU A 139 -15.78 32.64 -5.24
N PRO A 140 -15.40 31.87 -4.20
CA PRO A 140 -14.21 31.02 -4.14
C PRO A 140 -14.30 29.87 -5.15
N SER A 141 -13.16 29.47 -5.72
CA SER A 141 -13.09 28.30 -6.60
C SER A 141 -13.23 26.99 -5.80
N ALA A 142 -13.67 25.92 -6.47
CA ALA A 142 -13.78 24.60 -5.83
C ALA A 142 -12.44 24.13 -5.26
N LEU A 143 -11.34 24.44 -5.95
CA LEU A 143 -9.96 24.17 -5.54
C LEU A 143 -9.56 24.96 -4.28
N ALA A 144 -9.92 26.25 -4.20
CA ALA A 144 -9.69 27.06 -3.01
C ALA A 144 -10.52 26.57 -1.81
N THR A 145 -11.78 26.19 -2.03
CA THR A 145 -12.64 25.59 -1.00
C THR A 145 -12.09 24.25 -0.52
N ALA A 146 -11.67 23.38 -1.43
CA ALA A 146 -11.06 22.09 -1.11
C ALA A 146 -9.76 22.26 -0.31
N ALA A 147 -8.89 23.20 -0.69
CA ALA A 147 -7.65 23.49 0.02
C ALA A 147 -7.89 24.06 1.43
N GLY A 148 -8.97 24.85 1.61
CA GLY A 148 -9.37 25.40 2.90
C GLY A 148 -10.17 24.45 3.80
N SER A 149 -10.56 23.26 3.32
CA SER A 149 -11.50 22.36 4.02
C SER A 149 -10.95 21.70 5.29
N GLY A 150 -9.63 21.55 5.40
CA GLY A 150 -8.98 20.76 6.47
C GLY A 150 -9.10 19.23 6.31
N LEU A 151 -9.83 18.74 5.30
CA LEU A 151 -9.91 17.31 4.99
C LEU A 151 -8.58 16.83 4.40
N PRO A 152 -8.02 15.67 4.83
CA PRO A 152 -6.81 15.08 4.23
C PRO A 152 -6.99 14.82 2.73
N TYR A 153 -8.16 14.32 2.34
CA TYR A 153 -8.60 14.10 0.98
C TYR A 153 -9.87 14.92 0.76
N ALA A 154 -9.76 16.05 0.06
CA ALA A 154 -10.89 16.92 -0.23
C ALA A 154 -11.46 16.60 -1.62
N PRO A 155 -12.77 16.28 -1.77
CA PRO A 155 -13.35 15.87 -3.04
C PRO A 155 -13.40 17.03 -4.05
N LEU A 156 -13.07 16.71 -5.29
CA LEU A 156 -13.19 17.57 -6.47
C LEU A 156 -13.88 16.80 -7.61
N CYS A 157 -14.40 17.54 -8.60
CA CYS A 157 -14.89 16.97 -9.87
C CYS A 157 -15.87 15.80 -9.71
N GLY A 158 -16.85 15.93 -8.80
CA GLY A 158 -17.82 14.87 -8.52
C GLY A 158 -17.23 13.65 -7.81
N GLN A 159 -16.23 13.87 -6.94
CA GLN A 159 -15.48 12.84 -6.18
C GLN A 159 -14.56 11.93 -7.01
N LYS A 160 -14.43 12.15 -8.33
CA LYS A 160 -13.49 11.42 -9.20
C LYS A 160 -12.02 11.77 -8.92
N ILE A 161 -11.79 12.91 -8.27
CA ILE A 161 -10.46 13.40 -7.88
C ILE A 161 -10.50 13.83 -6.41
N TYR A 162 -9.47 13.51 -5.64
CA TYR A 162 -9.21 14.11 -4.33
C TYR A 162 -8.03 15.09 -4.41
N LEU A 163 -8.20 16.30 -3.87
CA LEU A 163 -7.08 17.13 -3.48
C LEU A 163 -6.50 16.58 -2.17
N ARG A 164 -5.22 16.19 -2.20
CA ARG A 164 -4.48 15.76 -1.01
C ARG A 164 -3.97 16.98 -0.25
N ASN A 165 -4.62 17.31 0.87
CA ASN A 165 -4.22 18.41 1.74
C ASN A 165 -3.27 17.95 2.85
N LYS A 166 -2.29 18.80 3.18
CA LYS A 166 -1.36 18.54 4.26
C LYS A 166 -2.05 18.66 5.62
N VAL A 167 -2.08 17.56 6.36
CA VAL A 167 -2.66 17.46 7.69
C VAL A 167 -1.60 17.04 8.71
N SER A 168 -1.83 17.35 9.98
CA SER A 168 -1.04 16.77 11.09
C SER A 168 -1.53 15.36 11.41
N GLY A 169 -0.60 14.43 11.62
CA GLY A 169 -0.88 13.07 12.12
C GLY A 169 -1.26 13.07 13.60
N SER A 170 -2.35 13.74 13.95
CA SER A 170 -2.77 14.03 15.32
C SER A 170 -4.29 13.87 15.52
N ARG A 171 -4.70 13.83 16.79
CA ARG A 171 -6.09 13.54 17.20
C ARG A 171 -7.13 14.59 16.77
N THR A 172 -6.74 15.73 16.20
CA THR A 172 -7.65 16.88 15.97
C THR A 172 -8.52 16.76 14.71
N ASN A 173 -8.14 15.94 13.73
CA ASN A 173 -8.83 15.90 12.43
C ASN A 173 -9.91 14.81 12.34
N ARG A 174 -10.22 14.16 13.47
CA ARG A 174 -11.04 12.93 13.52
C ARG A 174 -12.50 13.11 13.10
N GLU A 175 -13.15 14.14 13.63
CA GLU A 175 -14.59 14.39 13.44
C GLU A 175 -14.88 14.65 11.96
N ALA A 176 -14.20 15.62 11.35
CA ALA A 176 -14.31 15.93 9.93
C ALA A 176 -13.98 14.76 9.00
N VAL A 177 -13.00 13.91 9.34
CA VAL A 177 -12.68 12.71 8.54
C VAL A 177 -13.75 11.62 8.71
N SER A 178 -14.23 11.40 9.93
CA SER A 178 -15.27 10.39 10.21
C SER A 178 -16.61 10.76 9.56
N ASP A 179 -16.97 12.05 9.60
CA ASP A 179 -18.15 12.58 8.91
C ASP A 179 -17.99 12.46 7.40
N PHE A 180 -16.83 12.85 6.86
CA PHE A 180 -16.53 12.71 5.44
C PHE A 180 -16.65 11.26 4.96
N LEU A 181 -16.04 10.30 5.66
CA LEU A 181 -16.14 8.88 5.30
C LEU A 181 -17.59 8.38 5.32
N ARG A 182 -18.37 8.72 6.36
CA ARG A 182 -19.80 8.35 6.46
C ARG A 182 -20.64 8.93 5.32
N GLU A 183 -20.33 10.15 4.87
CA GLU A 183 -21.12 10.87 3.86
C GLU A 183 -20.72 10.55 2.42
N ASN A 184 -19.48 10.08 2.20
CA ASN A 184 -18.88 9.96 0.86
C ASN A 184 -18.38 8.55 0.52
N VAL A 185 -18.18 7.67 1.51
CA VAL A 185 -17.75 6.27 1.28
C VAL A 185 -18.91 5.33 1.60
N VAL A 186 -19.32 4.56 0.59
CA VAL A 186 -20.35 3.53 0.75
C VAL A 186 -19.67 2.21 1.08
N PHE A 187 -19.86 1.74 2.30
CA PHE A 187 -19.39 0.42 2.72
C PHE A 187 -20.37 -0.64 2.19
N GLY A 188 -19.87 -1.60 1.41
CA GLY A 188 -20.66 -2.76 0.94
C GLY A 188 -21.26 -2.71 -0.46
N ASP A 189 -21.16 -1.61 -1.22
CA ASP A 189 -21.61 -1.54 -2.62
C ASP A 189 -20.42 -1.41 -3.61
N LYS A 190 -20.48 -2.15 -4.72
CA LYS A 190 -19.60 -1.97 -5.90
C LYS A 190 -19.92 -0.65 -6.63
N LEU A 191 -19.40 0.49 -6.16
CA LEU A 191 -19.45 1.81 -6.83
C LEU A 191 -20.86 2.33 -7.24
N VAL A 192 -21.95 1.82 -6.65
CA VAL A 192 -23.31 2.04 -7.20
C VAL A 192 -23.84 3.47 -6.98
N ASN A 193 -23.45 4.19 -5.93
CA ASN A 193 -23.97 5.54 -5.69
C ASN A 193 -23.36 6.65 -6.57
N LEU A 194 -22.37 6.36 -7.42
CA LEU A 194 -21.95 7.26 -8.49
C LEU A 194 -22.78 7.10 -9.79
N ILE A 195 -23.63 6.07 -9.86
CA ILE A 195 -24.49 5.77 -11.03
C ILE A 195 -25.97 5.99 -10.66
N LYS A 196 -26.35 7.25 -10.43
CA LYS A 196 -27.77 7.68 -10.47
C LYS A 196 -28.03 8.54 -11.69
N GLY A 197 -27.84 7.91 -12.85
CA GLY A 197 -28.13 8.42 -14.18
C GLY A 197 -28.28 7.29 -15.19
N THR A 198 -29.48 6.70 -15.27
CA THR A 198 -29.96 5.71 -16.27
C THR A 198 -29.50 4.24 -16.14
N PHE A 199 -30.50 3.34 -16.00
CA PHE A 199 -30.49 1.85 -16.07
C PHE A 199 -29.52 1.11 -15.11
N PHE A 200 -29.91 0.06 -14.38
CA PHE A 200 -30.83 -1.05 -14.71
C PHE A 200 -31.85 -1.39 -13.60
N GLU A 201 -32.96 -2.03 -13.99
CA GLU A 201 -33.82 -2.83 -13.10
C GLU A 201 -33.27 -4.28 -13.02
N ASP A 202 -33.55 -4.99 -11.92
CA ASP A 202 -33.35 -6.44 -11.70
C ASP A 202 -31.93 -7.03 -11.77
N ALA A 203 -31.00 -6.53 -10.91
CA ALA A 203 -29.73 -7.22 -10.59
C ALA A 203 -29.40 -7.34 -9.08
N PHE A 204 -30.22 -6.78 -8.18
CA PHE A 204 -29.94 -6.73 -6.72
C PHE A 204 -30.32 -8.02 -5.97
N LEU A 205 -30.03 -9.17 -6.56
CA LEU A 205 -30.21 -10.50 -5.97
C LEU A 205 -29.22 -11.51 -6.56
N GLU A 206 -27.95 -11.12 -6.65
CA GLU A 206 -26.89 -12.11 -6.49
C GLU A 206 -27.01 -12.63 -5.05
N ASN A 207 -27.70 -13.76 -4.90
CA ASN A 207 -27.31 -14.72 -3.88
C ASN A 207 -25.80 -14.90 -4.04
N ALA A 208 -25.04 -14.85 -2.94
CA ALA A 208 -23.69 -15.38 -2.98
C ALA A 208 -23.80 -16.78 -3.59
N GLU A 209 -23.16 -17.01 -4.74
CA GLU A 209 -22.83 -18.37 -5.10
C GLU A 209 -22.02 -18.87 -3.91
N THR A 210 -22.56 -19.88 -3.23
CA THR A 210 -21.82 -20.66 -2.26
C THR A 210 -20.71 -21.34 -3.04
N VAL A 211 -19.59 -20.62 -3.19
CA VAL A 211 -18.27 -21.24 -3.27
C VAL A 211 -18.25 -22.19 -2.08
N GLU A 212 -18.17 -23.48 -2.38
CA GLU A 212 -18.28 -24.54 -1.38
C GLU A 212 -17.27 -24.30 -0.25
N ASP A 213 -17.57 -24.81 0.96
CA ASP A 213 -16.67 -24.76 2.14
C ASP A 213 -15.26 -25.39 1.90
N GLY A 214 -14.96 -25.82 0.67
CA GLY A 214 -13.68 -26.33 0.22
C GLY A 214 -12.56 -25.28 0.10
N ASP A 215 -12.81 -24.03 -0.33
CA ASP A 215 -11.68 -23.10 -0.60
C ASP A 215 -10.93 -22.67 0.68
N ALA A 216 -11.66 -22.45 1.78
CA ALA A 216 -11.04 -22.22 3.09
C ALA A 216 -10.22 -23.43 3.55
N GLY A 217 -10.73 -24.65 3.33
CA GLY A 217 -10.03 -25.91 3.61
C GLY A 217 -8.77 -26.09 2.77
N ASP A 218 -8.84 -25.82 1.46
CA ASP A 218 -7.73 -25.92 0.52
C ASP A 218 -6.63 -24.90 0.80
N ALA A 219 -6.99 -23.65 1.15
CA ALA A 219 -6.03 -22.63 1.56
C ALA A 219 -5.34 -22.97 2.89
N VAL A 220 -6.07 -23.48 3.88
CA VAL A 220 -5.49 -23.96 5.15
C VAL A 220 -4.59 -25.18 4.90
N ALA A 221 -5.00 -26.10 4.04
CA ALA A 221 -4.18 -27.25 3.65
C ALA A 221 -2.89 -26.82 2.90
N ALA A 222 -2.97 -25.79 2.06
CA ALA A 222 -1.82 -25.20 1.37
C ALA A 222 -0.87 -24.48 2.35
N LEU A 223 -1.40 -23.68 3.29
CA LEU A 223 -0.62 -23.08 4.37
C LEU A 223 0.06 -24.12 5.26
N GLY A 224 -0.55 -25.30 5.40
CA GLY A 224 -0.05 -26.43 6.16
C GLY A 224 -0.12 -26.21 7.66
N THR A 225 0.86 -26.70 8.40
CA THR A 225 1.07 -26.38 9.82
C THR A 225 2.54 -26.07 10.07
N ALA A 226 2.83 -25.30 11.13
CA ALA A 226 4.21 -25.04 11.50
C ALA A 226 4.93 -26.32 11.94
N ALA A 227 6.22 -26.44 11.60
CA ALA A 227 7.08 -27.54 11.98
C ALA A 227 7.41 -27.48 13.49
N LEU A 228 6.56 -28.10 14.30
CA LEU A 228 6.63 -28.11 15.76
C LEU A 228 6.80 -29.54 16.32
N ASP A 229 7.61 -29.71 17.37
CA ASP A 229 7.68 -30.95 18.16
C ASP A 229 6.49 -31.11 19.14
N ARG A 230 5.76 -30.02 19.41
CA ARG A 230 4.62 -29.98 20.33
C ARG A 230 3.56 -29.00 19.85
N GLN A 231 2.30 -29.42 19.83
CA GLN A 231 1.17 -28.61 19.38
C GLN A 231 0.12 -28.47 20.51
N PRO A 232 0.42 -27.75 21.61
CA PRO A 232 -0.57 -27.53 22.67
C PRO A 232 -1.62 -26.51 22.24
N VAL A 233 -2.84 -26.65 22.77
CA VAL A 233 -3.90 -25.64 22.62
C VAL A 233 -3.54 -24.39 23.44
N MET A 234 -3.51 -23.24 22.77
CA MET A 234 -3.19 -21.93 23.31
C MET A 234 -4.45 -21.04 23.37
N ARG A 235 -4.50 -20.13 24.34
CA ARG A 235 -5.55 -19.11 24.47
C ARG A 235 -4.93 -17.72 24.27
N PRO A 236 -4.84 -17.22 23.03
CA PRO A 236 -4.11 -15.99 22.72
C PRO A 236 -4.82 -14.72 23.20
N ASN A 237 -4.03 -13.66 23.44
CA ASN A 237 -4.53 -12.33 23.79
C ASN A 237 -4.81 -11.47 22.53
N MET A 238 -5.55 -12.03 21.56
CA MET A 238 -6.00 -11.35 20.33
C MET A 238 -7.49 -10.96 20.44
N SER A 239 -7.94 -10.04 19.58
CA SER A 239 -9.37 -9.82 19.31
C SER A 239 -9.75 -10.18 17.87
N ILE A 240 -8.92 -10.95 17.19
CA ILE A 240 -9.29 -11.66 15.96
C ILE A 240 -10.14 -12.86 16.36
N GLU A 241 -11.33 -12.91 15.78
CA GLU A 241 -12.30 -14.00 15.93
C GLU A 241 -11.99 -15.05 14.84
N VAL A 242 -12.00 -16.34 15.19
CA VAL A 242 -11.55 -17.42 14.31
C VAL A 242 -12.45 -18.64 14.44
N GLU A 243 -12.70 -19.28 13.31
CA GLU A 243 -13.68 -20.35 13.19
C GLU A 243 -13.20 -21.64 13.88
N GLY A 244 -14.09 -22.30 14.63
CA GLY A 244 -13.87 -23.64 15.20
C GLY A 244 -12.80 -23.74 16.32
N ALA A 245 -12.46 -22.62 16.99
CA ALA A 245 -11.42 -22.59 18.02
C ALA A 245 -11.89 -22.03 19.39
N GLU A 246 -13.15 -22.22 19.78
CA GLU A 246 -13.71 -21.69 21.04
C GLU A 246 -12.99 -22.22 22.30
N GLY A 247 -12.35 -23.40 22.18
CA GLY A 247 -11.49 -24.00 23.19
C GLY A 247 -10.11 -23.34 23.33
N GLY A 248 -9.70 -22.55 22.34
CA GLY A 248 -8.32 -22.12 22.07
C GLY A 248 -7.82 -22.70 20.74
N MET A 249 -6.73 -22.14 20.22
CA MET A 249 -6.11 -22.51 18.94
C MET A 249 -4.95 -23.49 19.18
N GLU A 250 -4.85 -24.55 18.39
CA GLU A 250 -3.69 -25.44 18.41
C GLU A 250 -2.44 -24.73 17.90
N ALA A 251 -1.32 -24.84 18.63
CA ALA A 251 -0.11 -24.12 18.27
C ALA A 251 0.41 -24.54 16.88
N GLY A 252 0.67 -23.56 16.01
CA GLY A 252 1.18 -23.78 14.66
C GLY A 252 0.12 -24.15 13.60
N ALA A 253 -1.15 -24.34 13.98
CA ALA A 253 -2.25 -24.54 13.04
C ALA A 253 -2.82 -23.19 12.57
N TRP A 254 -3.40 -23.17 11.37
CA TRP A 254 -4.09 -22.01 10.80
C TRP A 254 -5.60 -22.17 10.92
N TYR A 255 -6.26 -21.08 11.28
CA TYR A 255 -7.72 -20.98 11.41
C TYR A 255 -8.23 -19.83 10.55
N ALA A 256 -9.36 -20.02 9.86
CA ALA A 256 -10.02 -18.93 9.13
C ALA A 256 -10.47 -17.82 10.09
N VAL A 257 -10.33 -16.56 9.67
CA VAL A 257 -10.80 -15.40 10.43
C VAL A 257 -12.27 -15.13 10.11
N GLU A 258 -13.09 -15.03 11.14
CA GLU A 258 -14.55 -14.84 10.98
C GLU A 258 -14.87 -13.60 10.14
N GLY A 259 -15.73 -13.78 9.14
CA GLY A 259 -16.17 -12.72 8.21
C GLY A 259 -15.12 -12.23 7.20
N ASN A 260 -13.94 -12.87 7.13
CA ASN A 260 -12.85 -12.51 6.22
C ASN A 260 -12.24 -13.72 5.52
N GLU A 261 -12.95 -14.18 4.48
CA GLU A 261 -12.48 -15.19 3.54
C GLU A 261 -11.08 -14.87 2.99
N GLY A 262 -10.17 -15.85 2.98
CA GLY A 262 -8.77 -15.65 2.57
C GLY A 262 -7.83 -15.14 3.65
N VAL A 263 -8.34 -14.78 4.83
CA VAL A 263 -7.54 -14.34 5.99
C VAL A 263 -7.50 -15.47 7.03
N TYR A 264 -6.30 -15.82 7.47
CA TYR A 264 -6.07 -16.92 8.42
C TYR A 264 -5.22 -16.44 9.60
N SER A 265 -5.48 -16.95 10.80
CA SER A 265 -4.68 -16.65 11.99
C SER A 265 -4.03 -17.92 12.56
N SER A 266 -2.83 -17.76 13.13
CA SER A 266 -2.09 -18.83 13.82
C SER A 266 -1.36 -18.29 15.04
N VAL A 267 -1.08 -19.15 16.00
CA VAL A 267 -0.39 -18.81 17.25
C VAL A 267 0.61 -19.89 17.62
N MET A 268 1.73 -19.54 18.25
CA MET A 268 2.70 -20.51 18.76
C MET A 268 3.65 -19.89 19.81
N LYS A 269 4.57 -20.72 20.35
CA LYS A 269 5.73 -20.28 21.13
C LYS A 269 7.02 -20.89 20.55
N PRO A 270 8.16 -20.19 20.52
CA PRO A 270 9.40 -20.75 19.96
C PRO A 270 9.90 -22.03 20.65
N ALA A 271 9.53 -22.29 21.91
CA ALA A 271 9.77 -23.56 22.62
C ALA A 271 9.10 -24.80 21.99
N TYR A 272 8.21 -24.61 21.02
CA TYR A 272 7.48 -25.68 20.36
C TYR A 272 8.09 -26.05 19.01
N ILE A 273 8.95 -25.21 18.42
CA ILE A 273 9.58 -25.45 17.12
C ILE A 273 10.32 -26.77 17.15
N ALA A 274 10.23 -27.52 16.04
CA ALA A 274 10.89 -28.80 15.89
C ALA A 274 12.39 -28.71 16.20
N ASN A 275 12.91 -29.64 17.00
CA ASN A 275 14.32 -29.64 17.37
C ASN A 275 15.25 -29.78 16.16
N SER A 276 14.77 -30.34 15.04
CA SER A 276 15.47 -30.33 13.75
C SER A 276 15.86 -28.91 13.31
N ILE A 277 14.99 -27.91 13.50
CA ILE A 277 15.22 -26.49 13.18
C ILE A 277 15.98 -25.78 14.31
N LEU A 278 15.56 -25.96 15.57
CA LEU A 278 16.19 -25.27 16.70
C LEU A 278 17.66 -25.66 16.92
N SER A 279 18.03 -26.90 16.57
CA SER A 279 19.38 -27.42 16.80
C SER A 279 20.39 -27.13 15.68
N GLU A 280 19.99 -26.45 14.60
CA GLU A 280 20.88 -26.09 13.47
C GLU A 280 21.95 -25.05 13.85
N ARG A 281 23.02 -24.96 13.03
CA ARG A 281 24.13 -23.99 13.17
C ARG A 281 24.30 -23.12 11.92
N ASN A 282 23.18 -22.64 11.40
CA ASN A 282 23.04 -21.85 10.16
C ASN A 282 22.76 -20.36 10.43
N GLY A 283 23.55 -19.71 11.29
CA GLY A 283 23.53 -18.25 11.41
C GLY A 283 22.52 -17.62 12.39
N ALA A 284 21.63 -18.40 13.02
CA ALA A 284 20.82 -17.96 14.16
C ALA A 284 21.45 -18.34 15.52
N ASN A 285 21.28 -17.48 16.52
CA ASN A 285 21.69 -17.75 17.90
C ASN A 285 20.74 -18.72 18.61
N TRP A 286 21.21 -19.33 19.69
CA TRP A 286 20.36 -20.09 20.62
C TRP A 286 19.32 -19.20 21.29
N LEU A 287 18.09 -19.73 21.44
CA LEU A 287 16.99 -19.02 22.08
C LEU A 287 17.04 -19.21 23.60
N ASP A 288 16.96 -18.13 24.37
CA ASP A 288 16.91 -18.22 25.84
C ASP A 288 15.51 -18.62 26.36
N GLY A 289 15.39 -18.85 27.67
CA GLY A 289 14.13 -19.28 28.29
C GLY A 289 12.98 -18.25 28.20
N VAL A 290 13.26 -16.98 27.92
CA VAL A 290 12.23 -15.95 27.68
C VAL A 290 11.79 -16.00 26.23
N GLU A 291 12.74 -16.01 25.28
CA GLU A 291 12.43 -16.11 23.85
C GLU A 291 11.67 -17.40 23.52
N GLN A 292 12.08 -18.52 24.10
CA GLN A 292 11.38 -19.80 24.00
C GLN A 292 9.91 -19.72 24.46
N ASN A 293 9.63 -18.93 25.51
CA ASN A 293 8.28 -18.82 26.07
C ASN A 293 7.50 -17.59 25.56
N ALA A 294 8.06 -16.77 24.67
CA ALA A 294 7.40 -15.63 24.07
C ALA A 294 6.16 -16.08 23.27
N ASP A 295 5.10 -15.28 23.32
CA ASP A 295 3.90 -15.51 22.52
C ASP A 295 4.12 -14.94 21.13
N VAL A 296 3.80 -15.74 20.12
CA VAL A 296 3.84 -15.35 18.72
C VAL A 296 2.45 -15.51 18.13
N TYR A 297 1.93 -14.45 17.52
CA TYR A 297 0.65 -14.44 16.83
C TYR A 297 0.89 -14.03 15.37
N LEU A 298 0.22 -14.69 14.43
CA LEU A 298 0.39 -14.47 13.00
C LEU A 298 -0.97 -14.30 12.32
N VAL A 299 -0.95 -13.55 11.21
CA VAL A 299 -2.03 -13.50 10.21
C VAL A 299 -1.43 -13.80 8.84
N ALA A 300 -2.10 -14.61 8.04
CA ALA A 300 -1.79 -14.86 6.63
C ALA A 300 -2.92 -14.32 5.75
N PHE A 301 -2.54 -13.73 4.61
CA PHE A 301 -3.44 -13.21 3.59
C PHE A 301 -3.19 -13.97 2.28
N ASP A 302 -4.22 -14.61 1.71
CA ASP A 302 -4.14 -15.25 0.38
C ASP A 302 -4.05 -14.17 -0.72
N LEU A 303 -2.88 -14.03 -1.34
CA LEU A 303 -2.63 -13.02 -2.38
C LEU A 303 -3.34 -13.35 -3.70
N GLY A 304 -3.93 -14.54 -3.84
CA GLY A 304 -4.92 -14.82 -4.87
C GLY A 304 -6.16 -13.93 -4.76
N LYS A 305 -6.61 -13.62 -3.53
CA LYS A 305 -7.82 -12.83 -3.23
C LYS A 305 -7.56 -11.34 -2.94
N PHE A 306 -6.32 -10.97 -2.64
CA PHE A 306 -5.98 -9.63 -2.15
C PHE A 306 -4.93 -8.87 -2.96
N GLU A 307 -5.01 -7.56 -2.89
CA GLU A 307 -3.98 -6.60 -3.28
C GLU A 307 -3.24 -6.09 -2.04
N VAL A 308 -1.95 -5.78 -2.19
CA VAL A 308 -1.12 -5.16 -1.15
C VAL A 308 -0.80 -3.73 -1.57
N GLY A 309 -0.99 -2.77 -0.68
CA GLY A 309 -0.61 -1.37 -0.90
C GLY A 309 0.22 -0.79 0.24
N TYR A 310 0.88 0.33 -0.03
CA TYR A 310 1.76 1.03 0.91
C TYR A 310 1.58 2.55 0.83
N GLU A 311 1.30 3.17 1.97
CA GLU A 311 1.10 4.62 2.09
C GLU A 311 2.03 5.21 3.17
N LEU A 312 2.47 6.45 2.94
CA LEU A 312 3.41 7.15 3.81
C LEU A 312 2.67 7.91 4.92
N GLY A 313 3.20 7.82 6.14
CA GLY A 313 2.77 8.67 7.26
C GLY A 313 2.96 10.16 6.97
N THR A 314 2.22 11.01 7.68
CA THR A 314 2.38 12.47 7.55
C THR A 314 3.84 12.91 7.74
N ASP A 315 4.54 12.25 8.67
CA ASP A 315 5.91 12.60 9.08
C ASP A 315 6.94 11.49 8.79
N HIS A 316 6.57 10.21 8.93
CA HIS A 316 7.51 9.08 8.87
C HIS A 316 7.19 8.05 7.76
N PRO A 317 8.23 7.46 7.15
CA PRO A 317 9.66 7.76 7.29
C PRO A 317 10.01 9.17 6.81
N GLY A 318 10.95 9.84 7.49
CA GLY A 318 11.42 11.17 7.09
C GLY A 318 12.32 11.10 5.85
N LEU A 319 12.47 12.21 5.11
CA LEU A 319 13.30 12.22 3.90
C LEU A 319 14.73 12.75 4.14
N GLY A 320 14.98 13.40 5.28
CA GLY A 320 16.31 13.91 5.64
C GLY A 320 17.28 12.84 6.16
N TRP A 321 18.50 13.28 6.46
CA TRP A 321 19.55 12.43 7.04
C TRP A 321 19.17 11.86 8.41
N SER A 322 19.39 10.55 8.60
CA SER A 322 19.51 9.95 9.94
C SER A 322 20.71 10.52 10.69
N SER A 323 20.61 10.58 12.03
CA SER A 323 21.71 10.91 12.94
C SER A 323 22.74 9.77 13.13
N ARG A 324 22.45 8.56 12.63
CA ARG A 324 23.27 7.35 12.85
C ARG A 324 24.56 7.29 12.04
N PRO A 325 24.54 7.38 10.68
CA PRO A 325 25.78 7.30 9.89
C PRO A 325 26.55 8.62 9.94
N SER A 326 27.88 8.53 9.91
CA SER A 326 28.74 9.70 9.76
C SER A 326 28.71 10.20 8.31
N ARG A 327 28.43 11.49 8.11
CA ARG A 327 28.51 12.15 6.79
C ARG A 327 29.97 12.48 6.43
N SER A 328 30.30 12.44 5.15
CA SER A 328 31.66 12.72 4.66
C SER A 328 31.65 13.57 3.39
N GLY A 329 32.76 14.29 3.11
CA GLY A 329 32.93 15.03 1.86
C GLY A 329 31.75 15.94 1.49
N SER A 330 31.15 15.70 0.32
CA SER A 330 30.01 16.43 -0.23
C SER A 330 28.67 16.13 0.47
N ASP A 331 28.52 15.04 1.23
CA ASP A 331 27.26 14.71 1.93
C ASP A 331 26.81 15.83 2.88
N TRP A 332 27.76 16.62 3.41
CA TRP A 332 27.48 17.78 4.26
C TRP A 332 26.77 18.94 3.55
N GLN A 333 26.75 18.94 2.21
CA GLN A 333 26.07 19.93 1.37
C GLN A 333 24.68 19.47 0.92
N LEU A 334 24.37 18.17 1.04
CA LEU A 334 23.09 17.59 0.63
C LEU A 334 22.02 17.75 1.70
N ALA A 335 20.80 18.12 1.31
CA ALA A 335 19.70 18.34 2.24
C ALA A 335 19.25 17.03 2.92
N GLY A 336 19.30 15.92 2.19
CA GLY A 336 19.04 14.55 2.64
C GLY A 336 19.86 13.53 1.84
N PRO A 337 19.77 12.23 2.17
CA PRO A 337 20.57 11.16 1.55
C PRO A 337 20.26 10.89 0.08
N ASP A 338 19.17 11.46 -0.46
CA ASP A 338 18.81 11.39 -1.89
C ASP A 338 18.99 12.75 -2.61
N GLY A 339 19.50 13.78 -1.91
CA GLY A 339 19.67 15.16 -2.40
C GLY A 339 18.69 16.15 -1.77
N PHE A 340 17.42 15.74 -1.60
CA PHE A 340 16.34 16.51 -0.98
C PHE A 340 15.95 15.96 0.41
N ASN A 341 15.16 16.72 1.18
CA ASN A 341 14.68 16.29 2.52
C ASN A 341 13.22 16.62 2.84
N ARG A 342 12.43 17.00 1.82
CA ARG A 342 11.01 17.34 1.93
C ARG A 342 10.22 16.71 0.79
N PRO A 343 8.96 16.28 1.02
CA PRO A 343 8.10 15.76 -0.02
C PRO A 343 7.48 16.87 -0.89
N ASP A 344 7.59 18.15 -0.50
CA ASP A 344 6.94 19.26 -1.19
C ASP A 344 7.31 19.27 -2.69
N PRO A 345 6.34 19.39 -3.63
CA PRO A 345 4.93 19.74 -3.42
C PRO A 345 3.99 18.55 -3.11
N LEU A 346 4.49 17.31 -3.06
CA LEU A 346 3.67 16.13 -2.79
C LEU A 346 3.24 16.06 -1.31
N VAL A 347 2.03 15.56 -1.11
CA VAL A 347 1.39 15.49 0.20
C VAL A 347 1.25 14.05 0.66
N ARG A 348 1.77 13.77 1.85
CA ARG A 348 1.67 12.47 2.54
C ARG A 348 0.58 12.57 3.59
N ASN A 349 -0.42 11.72 3.48
CA ASN A 349 -1.65 11.84 4.27
C ASN A 349 -1.66 10.93 5.50
N GLY A 350 -0.84 9.87 5.53
CA GLY A 350 -0.82 8.92 6.65
C GLY A 350 -2.15 8.20 6.87
N MET A 351 -2.97 8.13 5.83
CA MET A 351 -4.33 7.60 5.86
C MET A 351 -4.65 6.99 4.50
N LEU A 352 -5.37 5.87 4.49
CA LEU A 352 -5.86 5.21 3.29
C LEU A 352 -6.73 6.19 2.47
N SER A 353 -6.66 6.11 1.15
CA SER A 353 -7.57 6.85 0.29
C SER A 353 -9.02 6.45 0.58
N PRO A 354 -9.96 7.40 0.77
CA PRO A 354 -11.36 7.11 1.02
C PRO A 354 -12.00 6.16 -0.01
N SER A 355 -11.55 6.25 -1.27
CA SER A 355 -11.95 5.38 -2.37
C SER A 355 -11.69 3.88 -2.13
N LEU A 356 -10.63 3.55 -1.38
CA LEU A 356 -10.18 2.17 -1.15
C LEU A 356 -10.78 1.57 0.13
N THR A 357 -11.39 2.41 0.97
CA THR A 357 -11.86 2.04 2.32
C THR A 357 -12.96 0.96 2.31
N SER A 358 -13.81 0.91 1.29
CA SER A 358 -14.85 -0.14 1.15
C SER A 358 -14.26 -1.54 0.88
N ARG A 359 -13.05 -1.61 0.33
CA ARG A 359 -12.31 -2.84 0.01
C ARG A 359 -11.29 -3.24 1.09
N ALA A 360 -11.10 -2.42 2.12
CA ALA A 360 -10.05 -2.61 3.12
C ALA A 360 -10.30 -3.84 4.02
N VAL A 361 -9.35 -4.77 4.02
CA VAL A 361 -9.37 -6.02 4.81
C VAL A 361 -8.46 -5.94 6.02
N ALA A 362 -7.32 -5.25 5.89
CA ALA A 362 -6.39 -5.06 7.00
C ALA A 362 -5.50 -3.84 6.78
N ALA A 363 -4.93 -3.32 7.87
CA ALA A 363 -3.75 -2.46 7.81
C ALA A 363 -2.77 -2.83 8.92
N PHE A 364 -1.48 -2.68 8.63
CA PHE A 364 -0.41 -2.93 9.59
C PHE A 364 0.73 -1.92 9.47
N ALA A 365 1.36 -1.62 10.61
CA ALA A 365 2.46 -0.66 10.68
C ALA A 365 3.63 -1.09 9.78
N GLY A 366 4.21 -0.12 9.07
CA GLY A 366 5.28 -0.33 8.10
C GLY A 366 6.66 -0.52 8.74
N GLY A 367 7.65 0.15 8.18
CA GLY A 367 9.04 -0.01 8.60
C GLY A 367 9.52 1.01 9.64
N PHE A 368 10.82 1.01 9.91
CA PHE A 368 11.45 1.97 10.83
C PHE A 368 11.33 3.42 10.36
N LYS A 369 11.24 4.35 11.31
CA LYS A 369 11.50 5.79 11.06
C LYS A 369 12.89 5.97 10.46
N ARG A 370 13.05 6.95 9.55
CA ARG A 370 14.33 7.25 8.87
C ARG A 370 15.55 7.32 9.79
N ASP A 371 15.42 7.95 10.96
CA ASP A 371 16.54 8.05 11.90
C ASP A 371 17.05 6.68 12.37
N HIS A 372 16.15 5.70 12.50
CA HIS A 372 16.47 4.32 12.86
C HIS A 372 16.72 3.42 11.64
N GLY A 373 16.09 3.73 10.51
CA GLY A 373 16.26 3.06 9.22
C GLY A 373 17.52 3.50 8.48
N ALA A 374 18.66 3.51 9.18
CA ALA A 374 20.00 3.71 8.66
C ALA A 374 21.01 2.99 9.55
N TYR A 375 22.11 2.51 8.97
CA TYR A 375 23.12 1.75 9.68
C TYR A 375 23.99 2.65 10.57
N ARG A 376 24.08 2.28 11.85
CA ARG A 376 24.96 2.95 12.84
C ARG A 376 26.34 2.32 12.92
N PHE A 377 26.43 1.03 12.63
CA PHE A 377 27.63 0.20 12.77
C PHE A 377 27.72 -0.74 11.55
N SER A 378 28.80 -1.52 11.48
CA SER A 378 29.19 -2.39 10.35
C SER A 378 29.64 -1.65 9.10
N ASP A 379 30.03 -2.43 8.09
CA ASP A 379 30.36 -2.02 6.73
C ASP A 379 29.28 -1.13 6.11
N TYR A 380 28.00 -1.48 6.28
CA TYR A 380 26.88 -0.74 5.68
C TYR A 380 26.70 0.68 6.25
N ALA A 381 27.33 1.02 7.38
CA ALA A 381 27.33 2.39 7.90
C ALA A 381 28.29 3.34 7.13
N THR A 382 29.16 2.80 6.25
CA THR A 382 30.29 3.55 5.65
C THR A 382 30.22 3.76 4.14
N PHE A 383 29.27 3.12 3.46
CA PHE A 383 28.97 3.34 2.03
C PHE A 383 27.46 3.43 1.81
N ASN A 384 27.03 3.77 0.59
CA ASN A 384 25.63 4.07 0.24
C ASN A 384 24.96 4.99 1.28
N ARG A 385 25.71 6.02 1.71
CA ARG A 385 25.30 7.04 2.71
C ARG A 385 24.87 6.49 4.08
N GLY A 386 25.20 5.24 4.39
CA GLY A 386 24.77 4.55 5.61
C GLY A 386 23.52 3.69 5.42
N HIS A 387 23.18 3.31 4.19
CA HIS A 387 22.04 2.47 3.84
C HIS A 387 20.74 2.95 4.49
N HIS A 388 20.34 4.19 4.19
CA HIS A 388 19.02 4.68 4.55
C HIS A 388 17.95 3.85 3.83
N TYR A 389 17.00 3.29 4.58
CA TYR A 389 16.04 2.34 4.03
C TYR A 389 15.12 3.03 3.01
N GLY A 390 15.15 2.56 1.77
CA GLY A 390 14.40 3.11 0.64
C GLY A 390 12.89 2.86 0.72
N PHE A 391 12.13 3.68 0.00
CA PHE A 391 10.68 3.52 -0.15
C PHE A 391 10.10 4.31 -1.32
N LEU A 392 9.10 3.70 -1.95
CA LEU A 392 8.36 4.15 -3.12
C LEU A 392 6.86 3.93 -2.87
N SER A 393 6.02 4.89 -3.25
CA SER A 393 4.57 4.78 -3.15
C SER A 393 3.91 5.41 -4.38
N ASN A 394 2.92 4.72 -4.94
CA ASN A 394 2.20 5.08 -6.17
C ASN A 394 3.14 5.44 -7.34
N GLY A 395 4.20 4.65 -7.56
CA GLY A 395 5.18 4.89 -8.62
C GLY A 395 6.22 5.99 -8.32
N VAL A 396 6.13 6.67 -7.18
CA VAL A 396 7.01 7.78 -6.82
C VAL A 396 8.04 7.35 -5.79
N THR A 397 9.32 7.46 -6.13
CA THR A 397 10.41 7.22 -5.17
C THR A 397 10.54 8.41 -4.23
N PHE A 398 10.42 8.18 -2.92
CA PHE A 398 10.72 9.19 -1.89
C PHE A 398 12.10 8.96 -1.24
N SER A 399 12.65 7.76 -1.40
CA SER A 399 14.04 7.45 -1.09
C SER A 399 14.49 6.22 -1.86
N ARG A 400 15.70 6.26 -2.44
CA ARG A 400 16.20 5.23 -3.35
C ARG A 400 16.25 3.87 -2.67
N LEU A 401 15.87 2.82 -3.40
CA LEU A 401 16.04 1.45 -2.95
C LEU A 401 17.54 1.12 -2.97
N ILE A 402 18.12 0.82 -1.81
CA ILE A 402 19.55 0.57 -1.64
C ILE A 402 19.81 -0.95 -1.70
N PRO A 403 20.87 -1.41 -2.41
CA PRO A 403 21.28 -2.81 -2.38
C PRO A 403 21.54 -3.35 -0.97
N ASN A 404 21.47 -4.68 -0.85
CA ASN A 404 21.65 -5.45 0.38
C ASN A 404 20.56 -5.28 1.45
N LEU A 405 19.47 -4.56 1.15
CA LEU A 405 18.35 -4.38 2.08
C LEU A 405 17.14 -5.24 1.69
N ALA A 406 16.52 -5.84 2.70
CA ALA A 406 15.28 -6.58 2.57
C ALA A 406 14.15 -5.64 2.15
N THR A 407 13.49 -5.98 1.04
CA THR A 407 12.51 -5.13 0.35
C THR A 407 11.25 -5.93 0.07
N LEU A 408 10.10 -5.43 0.52
CA LEU A 408 8.77 -5.83 0.04
C LEU A 408 8.35 -4.85 -1.06
N TYR A 409 7.94 -5.36 -2.21
CA TYR A 409 7.57 -4.57 -3.38
C TYR A 409 6.28 -5.08 -4.05
N VAL A 410 5.64 -4.20 -4.82
CA VAL A 410 4.47 -4.50 -5.64
C VAL A 410 4.64 -3.84 -7.01
N THR A 411 4.47 -4.61 -8.08
CA THR A 411 4.64 -4.18 -9.48
C THR A 411 3.33 -3.72 -10.13
N LEU A 412 3.41 -3.10 -11.31
CA LEU A 412 2.26 -2.65 -12.12
C LEU A 412 1.28 -3.78 -12.49
N ASP A 413 1.78 -5.01 -12.69
CA ASP A 413 0.98 -6.21 -12.98
C ASP A 413 0.51 -6.94 -11.71
N GLY A 414 0.79 -6.40 -10.53
CA GLY A 414 0.30 -6.91 -9.25
C GLY A 414 1.11 -8.06 -8.64
N GLU A 415 2.33 -8.33 -9.12
CA GLU A 415 3.27 -9.21 -8.42
C GLU A 415 3.56 -8.60 -7.03
N VAL A 416 3.39 -9.39 -5.98
CA VAL A 416 3.88 -9.07 -4.64
C VAL A 416 5.14 -9.88 -4.39
N GLY A 417 6.28 -9.21 -4.27
CA GLY A 417 7.57 -9.85 -4.11
C GLY A 417 8.34 -9.35 -2.89
N MET A 418 9.21 -10.20 -2.35
CA MET A 418 10.06 -9.87 -1.21
C MET A 418 11.45 -10.47 -1.41
N LYS A 419 12.49 -9.65 -1.36
CA LYS A 419 13.88 -10.07 -1.61
C LYS A 419 14.92 -9.17 -0.94
N THR A 420 16.17 -9.63 -0.92
CA THR A 420 17.33 -8.73 -0.76
C THR A 420 17.51 -7.95 -2.06
N TRP A 421 17.48 -6.62 -2.00
CA TRP A 421 17.64 -5.76 -3.18
C TRP A 421 19.07 -5.82 -3.73
N THR A 422 19.21 -5.82 -5.05
CA THR A 422 20.50 -5.78 -5.76
C THR A 422 20.59 -4.54 -6.65
N GLU A 423 21.76 -4.24 -7.21
CA GLU A 423 21.92 -3.12 -8.15
C GLU A 423 21.15 -3.35 -9.47
N ALA A 424 21.04 -4.61 -9.92
CA ALA A 424 20.29 -4.98 -11.12
C ALA A 424 18.77 -4.78 -10.95
N ASP A 425 18.26 -4.94 -9.72
CA ASP A 425 16.83 -4.73 -9.43
C ASP A 425 16.38 -3.28 -9.64
N ASN A 426 17.31 -2.32 -9.73
CA ASN A 426 16.97 -0.95 -10.09
C ASN A 426 16.27 -0.84 -11.46
N GLU A 427 16.50 -1.78 -12.39
CA GLU A 427 15.77 -1.88 -13.67
C GLU A 427 14.26 -2.11 -13.47
N MET A 428 13.83 -2.62 -12.31
CA MET A 428 12.42 -2.82 -11.95
C MET A 428 11.73 -1.52 -11.52
N VAL A 429 12.46 -0.47 -11.10
CA VAL A 429 11.86 0.76 -10.51
C VAL A 429 10.78 1.40 -11.39
N PRO A 430 10.94 1.53 -12.73
CA PRO A 430 9.87 1.97 -13.64
C PRO A 430 8.57 1.16 -13.62
N ASN A 431 8.57 -0.05 -13.06
CA ASN A 431 7.44 -0.97 -13.01
C ASN A 431 6.89 -1.16 -11.59
N LEU A 432 7.34 -0.39 -10.60
CA LEU A 432 6.90 -0.51 -9.20
C LEU A 432 5.73 0.43 -8.88
N ILE A 433 4.66 -0.11 -8.31
CA ILE A 433 3.62 0.71 -7.64
C ILE A 433 4.07 1.06 -6.21
N TYR A 434 4.61 0.07 -5.50
CA TYR A 434 5.01 0.20 -4.09
C TYR A 434 6.35 -0.49 -3.84
N ALA A 435 7.18 0.08 -2.97
CA ALA A 435 8.28 -0.67 -2.36
C ALA A 435 8.65 -0.07 -1.00
N ARG A 436 9.09 -0.93 -0.08
CA ARG A 436 9.55 -0.54 1.25
C ARG A 436 10.66 -1.46 1.72
N GLN A 437 11.83 -0.88 1.97
CA GLN A 437 12.96 -1.61 2.55
C GLN A 437 12.92 -1.55 4.07
N ASN A 438 13.40 -2.58 4.76
CA ASN A 438 13.54 -2.54 6.21
C ASN A 438 14.63 -3.50 6.74
N GLY A 439 15.88 -3.00 6.81
CA GLY A 439 17.02 -3.76 7.31
C GLY A 439 17.48 -4.86 6.35
N VAL A 440 18.04 -5.94 6.89
CA VAL A 440 18.48 -7.14 6.16
C VAL A 440 17.48 -8.29 6.33
N ALA A 441 17.64 -9.35 5.52
CA ALA A 441 16.85 -10.56 5.61
C ALA A 441 16.81 -11.13 7.04
N VAL A 442 15.63 -11.57 7.46
CA VAL A 442 15.43 -12.40 8.66
C VAL A 442 15.49 -13.88 8.26
N VAL A 443 14.89 -14.23 7.12
CA VAL A 443 14.97 -15.54 6.45
C VAL A 443 15.07 -15.32 4.95
N ASP A 444 15.79 -16.20 4.27
CA ASP A 444 15.86 -16.33 2.81
C ASP A 444 15.79 -17.83 2.44
N ARG A 445 15.51 -18.16 1.18
CA ARG A 445 15.64 -19.54 0.66
C ARG A 445 17.11 -19.82 0.34
N ASP A 446 17.65 -20.89 0.91
CA ASP A 446 18.91 -21.45 0.44
C ASP A 446 18.73 -21.97 -1.01
N PRO A 447 19.51 -21.46 -1.99
CA PRO A 447 19.26 -21.75 -3.41
C PRO A 447 19.69 -23.15 -3.84
N GLU A 448 20.47 -23.88 -3.04
CA GLU A 448 20.90 -25.24 -3.32
C GLU A 448 19.90 -26.28 -2.81
N THR A 449 19.27 -26.00 -1.67
CA THR A 449 18.40 -26.94 -0.92
C THR A 449 16.92 -26.58 -0.94
N GLY A 450 16.57 -25.32 -1.25
CA GLY A 450 15.21 -24.79 -1.14
C GLY A 450 14.73 -24.62 0.31
N GLN A 451 15.59 -24.77 1.31
CA GLN A 451 15.22 -24.64 2.72
C GLN A 451 15.21 -23.17 3.14
N ALA A 452 14.23 -22.78 3.96
CA ALA A 452 14.25 -21.52 4.66
C ALA A 452 15.44 -21.49 5.63
N VAL A 453 16.35 -20.52 5.50
CA VAL A 453 17.53 -20.34 6.36
C VAL A 453 17.59 -18.93 6.96
N PRO A 454 18.15 -18.74 8.17
CA PRO A 454 18.35 -17.42 8.73
C PRO A 454 19.24 -16.54 7.85
N GLY A 455 18.90 -15.26 7.72
CA GLY A 455 19.74 -14.28 7.01
C GLY A 455 21.15 -14.16 7.61
N ASP A 456 22.14 -13.87 6.76
CA ASP A 456 23.59 -13.84 7.08
C ASP A 456 23.95 -13.05 8.35
N ARG A 457 23.21 -11.96 8.61
CA ARG A 457 23.42 -11.01 9.70
C ARG A 457 22.50 -11.23 10.91
N VAL A 458 21.62 -12.24 10.91
CA VAL A 458 20.66 -12.51 12.02
C VAL A 458 21.33 -12.68 13.39
N SER A 459 22.48 -13.34 13.45
CA SER A 459 23.24 -13.51 14.70
C SER A 459 24.08 -12.28 15.10
N SER A 460 24.26 -11.30 14.22
CA SER A 460 25.15 -10.15 14.41
C SER A 460 24.36 -8.87 14.72
N TRP A 461 24.30 -8.49 16.01
CA TRP A 461 23.56 -7.29 16.47
C TRP A 461 23.90 -6.04 15.63
N GLY A 462 25.18 -5.64 15.62
CA GLY A 462 25.62 -4.49 14.82
C GLY A 462 25.59 -4.74 13.31
N GLY A 463 25.84 -5.98 12.88
CA GLY A 463 25.92 -6.36 11.46
C GLY A 463 24.60 -6.28 10.71
N GLY A 464 23.47 -6.57 11.38
CA GLY A 464 22.12 -6.44 10.81
C GLY A 464 21.37 -5.18 11.25
N ASN A 465 22.06 -4.20 11.85
CA ASN A 465 21.47 -2.97 12.41
C ASN A 465 20.28 -3.23 13.36
N TRP A 466 20.30 -4.36 14.06
CA TRP A 466 19.15 -4.83 14.84
C TRP A 466 18.88 -3.87 16.00
N SER A 467 17.78 -3.14 15.94
CA SER A 467 17.40 -2.23 17.05
C SER A 467 16.92 -3.05 18.26
N GLY A 468 17.12 -2.49 19.46
CA GLY A 468 16.60 -3.01 20.71
C GLY A 468 15.45 -2.15 21.25
N SER A 469 15.03 -2.42 22.48
CA SER A 469 14.07 -1.62 23.25
C SER A 469 14.59 -0.19 23.53
N ALA A 470 13.75 0.65 24.14
CA ALA A 470 14.17 1.98 24.62
C ALA A 470 15.37 1.92 25.58
N ASP A 471 15.48 0.86 26.38
CA ASP A 471 16.61 0.56 27.28
C ASP A 471 17.77 -0.19 26.57
N ALA A 472 17.79 -0.16 25.24
CA ALA A 472 18.75 -0.85 24.37
C ALA A 472 18.84 -2.38 24.54
N GLN A 473 17.80 -3.04 25.07
CA GLN A 473 17.77 -4.50 25.16
C GLN A 473 17.42 -5.10 23.79
N LEU A 474 18.27 -6.00 23.25
CA LEU A 474 18.04 -6.63 21.95
C LEU A 474 16.76 -7.49 21.94
N ARG A 475 16.44 -8.15 23.05
CA ARG A 475 15.16 -8.85 23.23
C ARG A 475 14.08 -7.82 23.52
N THR A 476 13.09 -7.72 22.66
CA THR A 476 12.04 -6.70 22.72
C THR A 476 10.77 -7.16 21.98
N LEU A 477 9.69 -6.38 22.07
CA LEU A 477 8.51 -6.54 21.24
C LEU A 477 8.90 -6.33 19.76
N ARG A 478 8.53 -7.23 18.86
CA ARG A 478 8.84 -7.09 17.42
C ARG A 478 7.64 -7.41 16.55
N SER A 479 7.65 -6.91 15.33
CA SER A 479 6.85 -7.44 14.24
C SER A 479 7.72 -7.77 13.02
N GLY A 480 7.23 -8.63 12.14
CA GLY A 480 7.87 -8.96 10.88
C GLY A 480 6.86 -9.45 9.87
N THR A 481 7.27 -9.53 8.61
CA THR A 481 6.45 -10.08 7.54
C THR A 481 7.26 -11.06 6.70
N CYS A 482 6.60 -12.05 6.11
CA CYS A 482 7.20 -12.98 5.17
C CYS A 482 6.27 -13.28 3.99
N LEU A 483 6.84 -13.64 2.86
CA LEU A 483 6.11 -14.35 1.81
C LEU A 483 6.24 -15.87 1.99
N LYS A 484 5.18 -16.59 1.67
CA LYS A 484 5.17 -18.05 1.57
C LYS A 484 4.42 -18.50 0.32
N THR A 485 5.07 -19.34 -0.48
CA THR A 485 4.48 -19.98 -1.66
C THR A 485 4.22 -21.45 -1.34
N ALA A 486 2.94 -21.85 -1.31
CA ALA A 486 2.56 -23.22 -0.99
C ALA A 486 1.25 -23.62 -1.67
N GLY A 487 1.15 -24.88 -2.11
CA GLY A 487 -0.03 -25.37 -2.83
C GLY A 487 -0.34 -24.64 -4.15
N GLY A 488 0.64 -23.95 -4.74
CA GLY A 488 0.44 -23.08 -5.91
C GLY A 488 -0.15 -21.70 -5.59
N ARG A 489 -0.39 -21.39 -4.31
CA ARG A 489 -0.83 -20.08 -3.81
C ARG A 489 0.35 -19.31 -3.20
N GLN A 490 0.25 -17.99 -3.15
CA GLN A 490 1.19 -17.12 -2.47
C GLN A 490 0.48 -16.42 -1.31
N PHE A 491 1.10 -16.39 -0.14
CA PHE A 491 0.56 -15.79 1.07
C PHE A 491 1.51 -14.72 1.61
N LEU A 492 0.97 -13.58 2.01
CA LEU A 492 1.67 -12.60 2.83
C LEU A 492 1.36 -12.87 4.29
N LEU A 493 2.38 -13.16 5.09
CA LEU A 493 2.25 -13.36 6.53
C LEU A 493 2.72 -12.11 7.27
N TYR A 494 2.00 -11.71 8.31
CA TYR A 494 2.45 -10.80 9.35
C TYR A 494 2.58 -11.54 10.67
N ALA A 495 3.64 -11.29 11.42
CA ALA A 495 3.89 -11.91 12.72
C ALA A 495 4.20 -10.86 13.79
N TYR A 496 3.50 -10.97 14.91
CA TYR A 496 3.75 -10.25 16.17
C TYR A 496 4.50 -11.16 17.14
N PHE A 497 5.53 -10.64 17.80
CA PHE A 497 6.37 -11.37 18.75
C PHE A 497 6.45 -10.62 20.08
N SER A 498 6.00 -11.23 21.18
CA SER A 498 5.87 -10.51 22.46
C SER A 498 7.20 -10.13 23.13
N SER A 499 8.26 -10.93 22.98
CA SER A 499 9.60 -10.59 23.48
C SER A 499 10.70 -11.47 22.85
N VAL A 500 11.31 -11.03 21.75
CA VAL A 500 12.29 -11.84 21.00
C VAL A 500 13.49 -11.06 20.44
N THR A 501 14.57 -11.77 20.12
CA THR A 501 15.64 -11.31 19.22
C THR A 501 15.35 -11.71 17.76
N PRO A 502 16.12 -11.21 16.77
CA PRO A 502 16.00 -11.64 15.37
C PRO A 502 16.21 -13.15 15.17
N SER A 503 16.97 -13.82 16.05
CA SER A 503 17.20 -15.26 15.95
C SER A 503 15.92 -16.06 16.22
N ALA A 504 15.08 -15.68 17.18
CA ALA A 504 13.79 -16.33 17.38
C ALA A 504 12.81 -16.02 16.23
N MET A 505 12.84 -14.81 15.67
CA MET A 505 12.05 -14.47 14.48
C MET A 505 12.41 -15.39 13.30
N ALA A 506 13.72 -15.57 13.05
CA ALA A 506 14.19 -16.47 11.99
C ALA A 506 13.71 -17.91 12.21
N ARG A 507 13.87 -18.45 13.43
CA ARG A 507 13.40 -19.82 13.75
C ARG A 507 11.89 -19.98 13.57
N VAL A 508 11.08 -18.97 13.92
CA VAL A 508 9.63 -18.98 13.69
C VAL A 508 9.31 -18.98 12.19
N PHE A 509 9.90 -18.08 11.40
CA PHE A 509 9.63 -18.02 9.97
C PHE A 509 10.13 -19.26 9.21
N GLN A 510 11.22 -19.89 9.66
CA GLN A 510 11.60 -21.23 9.20
C GLN A 510 10.56 -22.30 9.56
N ALA A 511 10.02 -22.27 10.78
CA ALA A 511 9.00 -23.24 11.21
C ALA A 511 7.70 -23.11 10.41
N TYR A 512 7.35 -21.92 9.93
CA TYR A 512 6.23 -21.69 9.02
C TYR A 512 6.56 -21.93 7.54
N ASP A 513 7.81 -22.26 7.20
CA ASP A 513 8.32 -22.41 5.84
C ASP A 513 8.07 -21.17 4.95
N CYS A 514 8.50 -20.00 5.44
CA CYS A 514 8.54 -18.77 4.65
C CYS A 514 9.65 -18.82 3.58
N ASP A 515 9.38 -18.24 2.41
CA ASP A 515 10.38 -18.08 1.35
C ASP A 515 11.37 -16.98 1.68
N TYR A 516 10.85 -15.82 2.07
CA TYR A 516 11.67 -14.68 2.45
C TYR A 516 10.96 -13.90 3.56
N ALA A 517 11.71 -13.45 4.56
CA ALA A 517 11.16 -12.69 5.69
C ALA A 517 11.98 -11.45 6.03
N MET A 518 11.29 -10.39 6.46
CA MET A 518 11.89 -9.14 6.91
C MET A 518 11.30 -8.65 8.24
N LEU A 519 12.12 -7.89 8.97
CA LEU A 519 11.73 -7.21 10.20
C LEU A 519 10.88 -5.97 9.86
N LEU A 520 9.84 -5.68 10.65
CA LEU A 520 9.06 -4.43 10.58
C LEU A 520 9.38 -3.54 11.80
N ASP A 521 8.60 -2.48 12.08
CA ASP A 521 8.84 -1.69 13.29
C ASP A 521 8.49 -2.48 14.59
N MET A 522 8.85 -1.92 15.75
CA MET A 522 9.02 -2.67 17.00
C MET A 522 8.78 -1.84 18.27
N ASN A 523 8.95 -2.47 19.43
CA ASN A 523 8.97 -1.88 20.78
C ASN A 523 7.64 -1.44 21.41
N SER A 524 6.57 -1.19 20.66
CA SER A 524 5.24 -0.88 21.23
C SER A 524 4.07 -1.40 20.37
N PRO A 525 2.87 -1.62 20.94
CA PRO A 525 1.70 -2.10 20.18
C PRO A 525 1.29 -1.18 19.02
N GLU A 526 1.53 0.13 19.12
CA GLU A 526 1.35 1.10 18.04
C GLU A 526 2.37 0.92 16.89
N LEU A 527 3.58 0.43 17.18
CA LEU A 527 4.62 0.22 16.16
C LEU A 527 4.60 -1.21 15.60
N THR A 528 3.99 -2.16 16.32
CA THR A 528 3.68 -3.51 15.85
C THR A 528 2.18 -3.67 15.56
N TYR A 529 1.50 -2.61 15.13
CA TYR A 529 0.06 -2.62 14.92
C TYR A 529 -0.31 -3.52 13.73
N LEU A 530 -1.29 -4.40 13.92
CA LEU A 530 -2.09 -5.01 12.86
C LEU A 530 -3.55 -5.09 13.31
N ALA A 531 -4.45 -4.66 12.44
CA ALA A 531 -5.88 -4.94 12.55
C ALA A 531 -6.38 -5.57 11.24
N VAL A 532 -7.22 -6.60 11.38
CA VAL A 532 -8.10 -7.12 10.33
C VAL A 532 -9.47 -6.46 10.53
N TYR A 533 -10.13 -6.06 9.45
CA TYR A 533 -11.39 -5.34 9.50
C TYR A 533 -12.55 -6.26 9.12
N LYS A 534 -13.62 -6.22 9.90
CA LYS A 534 -14.95 -6.69 9.47
C LYS A 534 -15.87 -5.49 9.25
N GLN A 535 -16.95 -5.65 8.49
CA GLN A 535 -18.00 -4.63 8.49
C GLN A 535 -18.61 -4.54 9.88
N ASN A 536 -18.91 -3.33 10.34
CA ASN A 536 -19.61 -3.12 11.61
C ASN A 536 -21.07 -3.63 11.51
N ALA A 537 -21.75 -3.75 12.65
CA ALA A 537 -23.12 -4.25 12.71
C ALA A 537 -24.17 -3.39 11.97
N ASN A 538 -23.83 -2.17 11.57
CA ASN A 538 -24.70 -1.26 10.82
C ASN A 538 -24.48 -1.35 9.29
N GLY A 539 -23.38 -1.97 8.85
CA GLY A 539 -22.93 -1.97 7.44
C GLY A 539 -22.34 -0.63 6.96
N ASP A 540 -22.15 0.36 7.84
CA ASP A 540 -21.75 1.74 7.49
C ASP A 540 -20.30 2.09 7.86
N GLY A 541 -19.49 1.09 8.23
CA GLY A 541 -18.10 1.27 8.63
C GLY A 541 -17.37 -0.03 8.92
N LEU A 542 -16.11 0.08 9.35
CA LEU A 542 -15.24 -1.05 9.68
C LEU A 542 -15.02 -1.19 11.19
N GLU A 543 -15.10 -2.42 11.68
CA GLU A 543 -14.76 -2.80 13.05
C GLU A 543 -13.36 -3.49 13.08
N PRO A 544 -12.41 -2.98 13.88
CA PRO A 544 -11.02 -3.46 13.87
C PRO A 544 -10.75 -4.60 14.87
N MET A 545 -10.48 -5.79 14.33
CA MET A 545 -10.01 -6.97 15.05
C MET A 545 -8.48 -7.00 15.13
N HIS A 546 -7.92 -6.89 16.33
CA HIS A 546 -6.49 -6.69 16.54
C HIS A 546 -5.74 -7.98 16.86
N LEU A 547 -4.57 -8.16 16.25
CA LEU A 547 -3.70 -9.31 16.47
C LEU A 547 -3.21 -9.43 17.92
N ASN A 548 -3.10 -8.30 18.63
CA ASN A 548 -2.98 -8.27 20.08
C ASN A 548 -3.92 -7.19 20.65
N ARG A 549 -4.69 -7.51 21.70
CA ARG A 549 -5.69 -6.59 22.28
C ARG A 549 -5.13 -5.22 22.69
N TYR A 550 -3.85 -5.12 23.05
CA TYR A 550 -3.21 -3.84 23.39
C TYR A 550 -3.01 -2.91 22.20
N MET A 551 -2.97 -3.43 20.97
CA MET A 551 -2.87 -2.60 19.76
C MET A 551 -4.07 -1.66 19.61
N ALA A 552 -5.23 -2.07 20.12
CA ALA A 552 -6.48 -1.31 20.08
C ALA A 552 -6.48 -0.06 20.98
N GLU A 553 -5.42 0.18 21.76
CA GLU A 553 -5.17 1.47 22.42
C GLU A 553 -4.59 2.53 21.45
N SER A 554 -4.06 2.10 20.30
CA SER A 554 -3.61 2.97 19.21
C SER A 554 -4.77 3.57 18.42
N ASP A 555 -5.93 2.89 18.42
CA ASP A 555 -7.13 3.37 17.76
C ASP A 555 -7.75 4.53 18.56
N PRO A 556 -8.02 5.67 17.89
CA PRO A 556 -8.91 6.70 18.41
C PRO A 556 -10.22 6.19 18.97
N TRP A 557 -10.73 6.94 19.93
CA TRP A 557 -12.16 7.05 20.13
C TRP A 557 -12.68 8.30 19.40
N GLY A 558 -13.81 8.14 18.73
CA GLY A 558 -14.74 9.19 18.32
C GLY A 558 -16.15 8.87 18.85
N ASP A 559 -17.16 9.63 18.46
CA ASP A 559 -18.50 9.55 19.07
C ASP A 559 -19.20 8.20 18.81
N ASN A 560 -18.91 7.57 17.67
CA ASN A 560 -19.47 6.27 17.27
C ASN A 560 -18.59 5.06 17.66
N GLY A 561 -17.61 5.26 18.55
CA GLY A 561 -16.73 4.19 19.04
C GLY A 561 -15.28 4.33 18.57
N ARG A 562 -14.62 3.20 18.27
CA ARG A 562 -13.23 3.20 17.81
C ARG A 562 -13.13 3.50 16.32
N ILE A 563 -12.22 4.40 15.97
CA ILE A 563 -11.88 4.70 14.58
C ILE A 563 -10.67 3.84 14.19
N PRO A 564 -10.76 2.96 13.19
CA PRO A 564 -9.64 2.11 12.78
C PRO A 564 -8.43 2.95 12.37
N ARG A 565 -7.26 2.63 12.92
CA ARG A 565 -6.02 3.31 12.57
C ARG A 565 -5.61 3.08 11.12
N PHE A 566 -4.98 4.11 10.56
CA PHE A 566 -4.65 4.25 9.13
C PHE A 566 -5.83 4.34 8.16
N VAL A 567 -7.03 3.88 8.51
CA VAL A 567 -8.21 3.99 7.62
C VAL A 567 -9.04 5.23 7.94
N GLY A 568 -9.40 5.45 9.20
CA GLY A 568 -10.31 6.53 9.60
C GLY A 568 -9.63 7.80 10.16
N PHE A 569 -8.30 7.86 10.19
CA PHE A 569 -7.57 9.08 10.56
C PHE A 569 -6.13 9.09 10.02
N ALA A 570 -5.57 10.29 9.89
CA ALA A 570 -4.16 10.54 9.53
C ALA A 570 -3.19 10.20 10.66
N ASP A 571 -2.32 9.22 10.43
CA ASP A 571 -1.25 8.82 11.33
C ASP A 571 0.12 9.35 10.89
N ASN A 572 1.06 9.48 11.84
CA ASN A 572 2.41 9.93 11.52
C ASN A 572 3.32 8.82 10.97
N ARG A 573 2.90 7.55 11.04
CA ARG A 573 3.63 6.38 10.55
C ARG A 573 3.16 5.92 9.17
N ASP A 574 4.09 5.36 8.43
CA ASP A 574 3.83 4.55 7.25
C ASP A 574 3.21 3.21 7.61
N PHE A 575 2.40 2.69 6.68
CA PHE A 575 1.66 1.45 6.85
C PHE A 575 1.47 0.73 5.53
N PHE A 576 1.31 -0.58 5.61
CA PHE A 576 0.77 -1.38 4.53
C PHE A 576 -0.73 -1.61 4.76
N TYR A 577 -1.46 -1.78 3.67
CA TYR A 577 -2.88 -2.11 3.69
C TYR A 577 -3.17 -3.25 2.73
N ILE A 578 -4.20 -4.03 3.04
CA ILE A 578 -4.66 -5.18 2.27
C ILE A 578 -6.07 -4.86 1.76
N LEU A 579 -6.28 -4.95 0.45
CA LEU A 579 -7.59 -4.75 -0.19
C LEU A 579 -8.11 -6.05 -0.79
N ARG A 580 -9.43 -6.24 -0.83
CA ARG A 580 -10.08 -7.24 -1.69
C ARG A 580 -9.80 -6.89 -3.15
N LYS A 581 -9.47 -7.88 -3.99
CA LYS A 581 -9.52 -7.76 -5.46
C LYS A 581 -10.97 -7.59 -5.92
N GLU A 582 -11.16 -7.00 -7.09
CA GLU A 582 -12.47 -6.83 -7.76
C GLU A 582 -12.75 -7.90 -8.81
#